data_AF-A0A349CXP1-F1
#
_entry.id   AF-A0A349CXP1-F1
#
_cell.length_a   1.000
_cell.length_b   1.000
_cell.length_c   1.000
_cell.angle_alpha   90.00
_cell.angle_beta   90.00
_cell.angle_gamma   90.00
#
_symmetry.space_group_name_H-M   'P 1'
#
loop_
_entity.id
_entity.type
_entity.pdbx_description
1 polymer ?
#
loop_
_entity_poly.entity_id
_entity_poly.type
_entity_poly.pdbx_seq_one_letter_code
_entity_poly.pdbx_strand_id
1 'polypeptide(L)' 'LVQVLASEVGIDVDVVELFTESLTEPGEGADTYLTMMRENTARISEGLTR' A
#
# COMPACT_ATOMS: atom_id res chain seq x y z
N LEU A 1 -5.59 6.68 11.16
CA LEU A 1 -4.64 6.17 12.18
C LEU A 1 -3.20 6.29 11.69
N VAL A 2 -2.83 5.68 10.56
CA VAL A 2 -1.44 5.70 10.03
C VAL A 2 -0.89 7.12 9.84
N GLN A 3 -1.71 8.06 9.34
CA GLN A 3 -1.29 9.46 9.17
C GLN A 3 -0.87 10.15 10.48
N VAL A 4 -1.52 9.82 11.60
CA VAL A 4 -1.14 10.36 12.91
C VAL A 4 0.18 9.75 13.37
N LEU A 5 0.37 8.45 13.15
CA LEU A 5 1.65 7.82 13.47
C LEU A 5 2.80 8.42 12.65
N ALA A 6 2.56 8.69 11.36
CA ALA A 6 3.54 9.32 10.47
C ALA A 6 3.92 10.74 10.93
N SER A 7 2.97 11.55 11.42
CA SER A 7 3.28 12.91 11.89
C SER A 7 4.08 12.98 13.19
N GLU A 8 4.08 11.91 14.00
CA GLU A 8 4.69 11.91 15.34
C GLU A 8 6.14 11.40 15.37
N VAL A 9 6.62 10.74 14.30
CA VAL A 9 7.94 10.05 14.32
C VAL A 9 9.15 10.95 14.07
N GLY A 10 8.94 12.26 13.84
CA GLY A 10 10.03 13.24 13.71
C GLY A 10 10.94 13.04 12.49
N ILE A 11 10.52 12.19 11.55
CA ILE A 11 11.14 11.96 10.24
C ILE A 11 10.05 12.07 9.16
N ASP A 12 10.47 12.32 7.92
CA ASP A 12 9.55 12.32 6.78
C ASP A 12 9.13 10.89 6.44
N VAL A 13 7.82 10.63 6.41
CA VAL A 13 7.26 9.29 6.16
C VAL A 13 6.20 9.36 5.07
N ASP A 14 6.44 8.64 3.99
CA ASP A 14 5.46 8.41 2.94
C ASP A 14 4.40 7.39 3.39
N VAL A 15 3.13 7.76 3.29
CA VAL A 15 2.01 6.83 3.53
C VAL A 15 1.50 6.31 2.19
N VAL A 16 1.73 5.03 1.94
CA VAL A 16 1.33 4.34 0.70
C VAL A 16 0.17 3.39 0.98
N GLU A 17 -0.87 3.48 0.15
CA GLU A 17 -2.05 2.63 0.29
C GLU A 17 -1.81 1.20 -0.23
N LEU A 18 -2.40 0.23 0.47
CA LEU A 18 -2.42 -1.18 0.11
C LEU A 18 -3.86 -1.68 0.05
N PHE A 19 -4.09 -2.70 -0.76
CA PHE A 19 -5.37 -3.42 -0.80
C PHE A 19 -5.39 -4.49 0.31
N THR A 20 -6.46 -4.58 1.09
CA THR A 20 -6.49 -5.47 2.27
C THR A 20 -7.72 -6.37 2.33
N GLU A 21 -8.91 -5.79 2.45
CA GLU A 21 -10.14 -6.53 2.79
C GLU A 21 -10.96 -6.97 1.59
N SER A 22 -10.91 -6.21 0.49
CA SER A 22 -11.69 -6.48 -0.72
C SER A 22 -10.86 -6.36 -1.99
N LEU A 23 -11.25 -7.14 -2.99
CA LEU A 23 -10.87 -6.88 -4.36
C LEU A 23 -11.52 -5.59 -4.85
N THR A 24 -10.91 -5.00 -5.85
CA THR A 24 -11.45 -3.82 -6.54
C THR A 24 -12.30 -4.23 -7.73
N GLU A 25 -12.92 -3.25 -8.38
CA GLU A 25 -13.56 -3.50 -9.67
C GLU A 25 -12.52 -3.92 -10.73
N PRO A 26 -12.95 -4.56 -11.82
CA PRO A 26 -12.07 -4.92 -12.93
C PRO A 26 -11.23 -3.75 -13.43
N GLY A 27 -9.91 -3.94 -13.50
CA GLY A 27 -8.96 -2.92 -13.98
C GLY A 27 -8.48 -1.91 -12.93
N GLU A 28 -8.93 -2.00 -11.67
CA GLU A 28 -8.53 -1.07 -10.59
C GLU A 28 -7.30 -1.55 -9.78
N GLY A 29 -6.54 -2.50 -10.31
CA GLY A 29 -5.26 -2.94 -9.73
C GLY A 29 -5.36 -4.06 -8.68
N ALA A 30 -6.55 -4.40 -8.20
CA ALA A 30 -6.77 -5.55 -7.33
C ALA A 30 -8.04 -6.32 -7.72
N ASP A 31 -8.29 -6.43 -9.02
CA ASP A 31 -9.43 -7.15 -9.61
C ASP A 31 -9.38 -8.67 -9.40
N THR A 32 -8.20 -9.21 -9.12
CA THR A 32 -8.00 -10.58 -8.67
C THR A 32 -7.08 -10.59 -7.46
N TYR A 33 -7.20 -11.64 -6.64
CA TYR A 33 -6.32 -11.83 -5.50
C TYR A 33 -4.83 -11.85 -5.90
N LEU A 34 -4.49 -12.45 -7.05
CA LEU A 34 -3.10 -12.47 -7.51
C LEU A 34 -2.63 -11.09 -8.00
N THR A 35 -3.50 -10.29 -8.64
CA THR A 35 -3.17 -8.90 -8.98
C THR A 35 -2.93 -8.09 -7.71
N MET A 36 -3.86 -8.19 -6.75
CA MET A 36 -3.78 -7.53 -5.44
C MET A 36 -2.47 -7.81 -4.71
N MET A 37 -2.08 -9.09 -4.61
CA MET A 37 -0.85 -9.49 -3.92
C MET A 37 0.41 -9.02 -4.65
N ARG A 38 0.40 -8.97 -5.99
CA ARG A 38 1.53 -8.44 -6.77
C ARG A 38 1.68 -6.94 -6.57
N GLU A 39 0.58 -6.18 -6.66
CA GLU A 39 0.57 -4.74 -6.44
C GLU A 39 1.04 -4.38 -5.02
N ASN A 40 0.49 -5.04 -4.00
CA ASN A 40 0.92 -4.80 -2.63
C ASN A 40 2.40 -5.12 -2.42
N THR A 41 2.89 -6.23 -2.98
CA THR A 41 4.30 -6.62 -2.85
C THR A 41 5.21 -5.61 -3.53
N ALA A 42 4.84 -5.11 -4.71
CA ALA A 42 5.59 -4.08 -5.42
C ALA A 42 5.68 -2.79 -4.60
N ARG A 43 4.55 -2.30 -4.09
CA ARG A 43 4.48 -1.07 -3.28
C ARG A 43 5.29 -1.19 -1.98
N ILE A 44 5.20 -2.32 -1.30
CA ILE A 44 6.00 -2.58 -0.08
C ILE A 44 7.49 -2.61 -0.41
N SER A 45 7.88 -3.36 -1.45
CA SER A 45 9.29 -3.46 -1.84
C SER A 45 9.87 -2.10 -2.24
N GLU A 46 9.12 -1.31 -2.99
CA GLU A 46 9.53 0.04 -3.37
C GLU A 46 9.67 0.95 -2.15
N GLY A 47 8.70 0.93 -1.23
CA GLY A 47 8.75 1.72 0.00
C GLY A 47 9.89 1.38 0.95
N LEU A 48 10.43 0.14 0.89
CA LEU A 48 11.53 -0.32 1.75
C LEU A 48 12.92 -0.15 1.13
N THR A 49 13.01 0.15 -0.17
CA THR A 49 14.30 0.22 -0.90
C THR A 49 14.68 1.63 -1.33
N ARG A 50 13.85 2.62 -1.04
CA ARG A 50 14.17 4.04 -1.22
C ARG A 50 15.01 4.59 -0.06
#